data_AF-A0A9E0IXH8-F1
#
_entry.id   AF-A0A9E0IXH8-F1
#
_cell.length_a   1.000
_cell.length_b   1.000
_cell.length_c   1.000
_cell.angle_alpha   90.00
_cell.angle_beta   90.00
_cell.angle_gamma   90.00
#
_symmetry.space_group_name_H-M   'P 1'
#
loop_
_entity.id
_entity.type
_entity.pdbx_description
1 polymer ?
#
loop_
_entity_poly.entity_id
_entity_poly.type
_entity_poly.pdbx_seq_one_letter_code
_entity_poly.pdbx_strand_id
1 'polypeptide(L)'
;MNEILISANNVSKKFCRDLRTSLRYGIRDLLVSYTGMANRAGAVLREREFWAVQDVSFKVRRGECLGLIGHNGSGKSTLLKMLNGILRPDKGRIEMRGRVGALIELGAGFNPVLTGRENIFNNGALLGMSRSDVRSKIEEIVEFSELDEFIDSPVSFYSSGMRMRLGFSIAVHSDPDILLLDEVLAVGDLGFALKCYNKMDELQQKTAMVFVSHSMPKIARMATGIVVMKEGRSINPSFDVSEGISQYYDAQNFTPGQRYESGVAELIGIALRSGERSSQAGKIFALSEEETLKIDLTIKLHRPVQNPKLWLVFLDREQRGFAEVGNFDKFHSGPLSQGLFSCSIELERLSLNPGLYSITLGLHEEAVSGRHQLLRIQSAVYFKMNGDKQGWVPIQLPTRWQFP
;
A
#
# COMPACT_ATOMS: atom_id res chain seq x y z
N MET A 1 14.28 6.22 26.12
CA MET A 1 13.36 6.18 24.94
C MET A 1 13.96 6.79 23.67
N ASN A 2 15.28 6.99 23.53
CA ASN A 2 15.86 7.63 22.34
C ASN A 2 16.96 6.77 21.65
N GLU A 3 16.89 5.46 21.84
CA GLU A 3 17.87 4.53 21.28
C GLU A 3 17.59 4.33 19.79
N ILE A 4 18.55 4.71 18.94
CA ILE A 4 18.49 4.47 17.48
C ILE A 4 18.95 3.04 17.21
N LEU A 5 18.05 2.23 16.66
CA LEU A 5 18.33 0.84 16.31
C LEU A 5 18.67 0.67 14.84
N ILE A 6 18.08 1.50 13.96
CA ILE A 6 18.37 1.52 12.52
C ILE A 6 18.85 2.91 12.14
N SER A 7 19.97 3.00 11.42
CA SER A 7 20.51 4.26 10.90
C SER A 7 21.03 4.04 9.48
N ALA A 8 20.35 4.63 8.50
CA ALA A 8 20.76 4.67 7.11
C ALA A 8 21.25 6.08 6.79
N ASN A 9 22.48 6.23 6.30
CA ASN A 9 23.08 7.52 5.97
C ASN A 9 23.57 7.53 4.52
N ASN A 10 22.92 8.31 3.67
CA ASN A 10 23.22 8.53 2.25
C ASN A 10 23.40 7.22 1.47
N VAL A 11 22.54 6.26 1.77
CA VAL A 11 22.63 4.91 1.22
C VAL A 11 22.28 4.95 -0.26
N SER A 12 23.17 4.40 -1.09
CA SER A 12 22.94 4.25 -2.52
C SER A 12 23.30 2.86 -3.00
N LYS A 13 22.51 2.33 -3.94
CA LYS A 13 22.75 1.06 -4.63
C LYS A 13 22.54 1.23 -6.12
N LYS A 14 23.54 0.85 -6.91
CA LYS A 14 23.45 0.78 -8.37
C LYS A 14 23.38 -0.66 -8.86
N PHE A 15 22.73 -0.83 -10.00
CA PHE A 15 22.75 -2.08 -10.78
C PHE A 15 23.10 -1.79 -12.23
N CYS A 16 23.52 -2.82 -12.95
CA CYS A 16 23.68 -2.77 -14.40
C CYS A 16 22.48 -3.42 -15.07
N ARG A 17 22.00 -2.82 -16.17
CA ARG A 17 20.86 -3.33 -16.96
C ARG A 17 21.13 -4.70 -17.60
N ASP A 18 22.41 -5.05 -17.80
CA ASP A 18 22.85 -6.28 -18.44
C ASP A 18 23.85 -7.05 -17.57
N LEU A 19 23.59 -8.36 -17.40
CA LEU A 19 24.47 -9.23 -16.62
C LEU A 19 25.88 -9.35 -17.24
N ARG A 20 25.97 -9.53 -18.58
CA ARG A 20 27.27 -9.61 -19.28
C ARG A 20 28.09 -8.34 -19.08
N THR A 21 27.43 -7.19 -19.15
CA THR A 21 28.08 -5.89 -18.95
C THR A 21 28.52 -5.74 -17.49
N SER A 22 27.69 -6.16 -16.53
CA SER A 22 28.02 -6.19 -15.10
C SER A 22 29.28 -7.01 -14.81
N LEU A 23 29.37 -8.22 -15.38
CA LEU A 23 30.54 -9.09 -15.22
C LEU A 23 31.80 -8.47 -15.83
N ARG A 24 31.69 -7.88 -17.03
CA ARG A 24 32.81 -7.18 -17.68
C ARG A 24 33.28 -5.98 -16.84
N TYR A 25 32.34 -5.23 -16.26
CA TYR A 25 32.62 -4.15 -15.32
C TYR A 25 33.32 -4.65 -14.06
N GLY A 26 32.82 -5.73 -13.46
CA GLY A 26 33.44 -6.35 -12.28
C GLY A 26 34.86 -6.82 -12.54
N ILE A 27 35.13 -7.49 -13.66
CA ILE A 27 36.49 -7.93 -14.05
C ILE A 27 37.41 -6.71 -14.23
N ARG A 28 36.94 -5.66 -14.91
CA ARG A 28 37.71 -4.43 -15.09
C ARG A 28 38.01 -3.76 -13.74
N ASP A 29 37.04 -3.75 -12.82
CA ASP A 29 37.20 -3.18 -11.48
C ASP A 29 38.19 -3.98 -10.63
N LEU A 30 38.19 -5.31 -10.72
CA LEU A 30 39.17 -6.18 -10.07
C LEU A 30 40.60 -5.94 -10.60
N LEU A 31 40.77 -5.80 -11.92
CA LEU A 31 42.08 -5.52 -12.50
C LEU A 31 42.60 -4.13 -12.11
N VAL A 32 41.73 -3.10 -12.12
CA VAL A 32 42.12 -1.74 -11.70
C VAL A 32 42.48 -1.70 -10.22
N SER A 33 41.71 -2.37 -9.36
CA SER A 33 42.03 -2.43 -7.92
C SER A 33 43.32 -3.18 -7.63
N TYR A 34 43.68 -4.20 -8.42
CA TYR A 34 44.98 -4.86 -8.34
C TYR A 34 46.15 -3.93 -8.71
N THR A 35 45.95 -2.98 -9.63
CA THR A 35 46.98 -2.00 -10.01
C THR A 35 47.21 -0.88 -8.98
N GLY A 36 46.52 -0.89 -7.84
CA GLY A 36 46.69 0.12 -6.78
C GLY A 36 46.11 1.50 -7.09
N MET A 37 45.47 1.68 -8.25
CA MET A 37 44.74 2.91 -8.57
C MET A 37 43.44 2.97 -7.76
N ALA A 38 43.28 4.04 -6.98
CA ALA A 38 42.07 4.28 -6.19
C ALA A 38 40.85 4.31 -7.11
N ASN A 39 40.00 3.28 -6.98
CA ASN A 39 38.87 3.10 -7.87
C ASN A 39 37.78 4.15 -7.54
N ARG A 40 37.78 5.29 -8.23
CA ARG A 40 36.71 6.31 -8.17
C ARG A 40 35.38 5.84 -8.82
N ALA A 41 35.31 4.58 -9.27
CA ALA A 41 34.18 3.99 -10.01
C ALA A 41 32.88 3.85 -9.21
N GLY A 42 32.87 4.11 -7.91
CA GLY A 42 31.65 4.17 -7.11
C GLY A 42 30.83 5.44 -7.32
N ALA A 43 31.43 6.54 -7.77
CA ALA A 43 30.77 7.85 -7.77
C ALA A 43 29.91 8.13 -9.01
N VAL A 44 30.35 7.69 -10.19
CA VAL A 44 29.75 8.01 -11.50
C VAL A 44 29.12 6.75 -12.09
N LEU A 45 27.88 6.86 -12.58
CA LEU A 45 27.21 5.78 -13.29
C LEU A 45 27.88 5.54 -14.65
N ARG A 46 28.16 4.28 -14.98
CA ARG A 46 28.52 3.89 -16.35
C ARG A 46 27.26 3.85 -17.22
N GLU A 47 27.43 3.87 -18.55
CA GLU A 47 26.34 3.97 -19.54
C GLU A 47 25.16 3.01 -19.33
N ARG A 48 25.43 1.77 -18.87
CA ARG A 48 24.40 0.75 -18.60
C ARG A 48 24.08 0.57 -17.11
N GLU A 49 24.56 1.45 -16.25
CA GLU A 49 24.26 1.43 -14.82
C GLU A 49 23.13 2.39 -14.49
N PHE A 50 22.37 2.07 -13.45
CA PHE A 50 21.33 2.94 -12.89
C PHE A 50 21.32 2.83 -11.37
N TRP A 51 20.86 3.88 -10.69
CA TRP A 51 20.61 3.84 -9.26
C TRP A 51 19.25 3.19 -9.00
N ALA A 52 19.24 2.09 -8.26
CA ALA A 52 18.00 1.53 -7.71
C ALA A 52 17.63 2.19 -6.37
N VAL A 53 18.63 2.63 -5.61
CA VAL A 53 18.48 3.49 -4.44
C VAL A 53 19.56 4.56 -4.53
N GLN A 54 19.22 5.83 -4.26
CA GLN A 54 20.14 6.95 -4.34
C GLN A 54 19.93 7.89 -3.14
N ASP A 55 21.01 8.07 -2.38
CA ASP A 55 21.14 9.05 -1.30
C ASP A 55 20.01 9.02 -0.25
N VAL A 56 19.54 7.83 0.12
CA VAL A 56 18.48 7.64 1.10
C VAL A 56 19.04 7.67 2.52
N SER A 57 18.45 8.51 3.38
CA SER A 57 18.83 8.64 4.80
C SER A 57 17.59 8.60 5.70
N PHE A 58 17.65 7.82 6.77
CA PHE A 58 16.61 7.79 7.81
C PHE A 58 17.15 7.12 9.09
N LYS A 59 16.44 7.31 10.19
CA LYS A 59 16.72 6.65 11.47
C LYS A 59 15.41 6.08 12.02
N VAL A 60 15.50 4.93 12.67
CA VAL A 60 14.38 4.29 13.38
C VAL A 60 14.83 3.96 14.79
N ARG A 61 14.08 4.45 15.77
CA ARG A 61 14.32 4.21 17.19
C ARG A 61 13.47 3.08 17.72
N ARG A 62 13.86 2.55 18.87
CA ARG A 62 13.01 1.64 19.64
C ARG A 62 11.68 2.34 19.96
N GLY A 63 10.55 1.70 19.65
CA GLY A 63 9.23 2.34 19.77
C GLY A 63 8.67 2.87 18.46
N GLU A 64 9.51 3.06 17.43
CA GLU A 64 9.12 3.65 16.16
C GLU A 64 8.83 2.57 15.11
N CYS A 65 7.85 2.83 14.26
CA CYS A 65 7.54 2.05 13.07
C CYS A 65 7.68 2.94 11.85
N LEU A 66 8.64 2.63 10.99
CA LEU A 66 8.87 3.35 9.74
C LEU A 66 8.09 2.68 8.61
N GLY A 67 7.08 3.37 8.09
CA GLY A 67 6.42 2.97 6.84
C GLY A 67 7.35 3.21 5.65
N LEU A 68 7.54 2.21 4.79
CA LEU A 68 8.31 2.37 3.54
C LEU A 68 7.38 2.12 2.36
N ILE A 69 7.02 3.18 1.64
CA ILE A 69 6.05 3.14 0.54
C ILE A 69 6.67 3.62 -0.76
N GLY A 70 5.97 3.39 -1.88
CA GLY A 70 6.46 3.73 -3.21
C GLY A 70 5.99 2.74 -4.27
N HIS A 71 6.05 3.15 -5.53
CA HIS A 71 5.60 2.33 -6.66
C HIS A 71 6.47 1.08 -6.87
N ASN A 72 5.99 0.15 -7.69
CA ASN A 72 6.82 -0.96 -8.15
C ASN A 72 8.03 -0.40 -8.91
N GLY A 73 9.21 -0.95 -8.59
CA GLY A 73 10.47 -0.44 -9.13
C GLY A 73 11.02 0.83 -8.46
N SER A 74 10.40 1.35 -7.39
CA SER A 74 10.90 2.56 -6.71
C SER A 74 12.14 2.34 -5.83
N GLY A 75 12.57 1.08 -5.61
CA GLY A 75 13.75 0.74 -4.81
C GLY A 75 13.47 0.14 -3.43
N LYS A 76 12.19 -0.04 -3.03
CA LYS A 76 11.80 -0.58 -1.70
C LYS A 76 12.46 -1.91 -1.36
N SER A 77 12.30 -2.92 -2.22
CA SER A 77 12.87 -4.25 -2.00
C SER A 77 14.40 -4.24 -2.02
N THR A 78 15.02 -3.35 -2.80
CA THR A 78 16.48 -3.14 -2.78
C THR A 78 16.93 -2.55 -1.44
N LEU A 79 16.22 -1.54 -0.92
CA LEU A 79 16.50 -0.95 0.38
C LEU A 79 16.29 -1.97 1.51
N LEU A 80 15.21 -2.75 1.50
CA LEU A 80 14.97 -3.84 2.43
C LEU A 80 16.08 -4.89 2.40
N LYS A 81 16.53 -5.31 1.21
CA LYS A 81 17.66 -6.26 1.07
C LYS A 81 18.97 -5.68 1.60
N MET A 82 19.17 -4.37 1.50
CA MET A 82 20.32 -3.72 2.13
C MET A 82 20.21 -3.63 3.64
N LEU A 83 19.02 -3.31 4.16
CA LEU A 83 18.74 -3.35 5.60
C LEU A 83 18.99 -4.76 6.14
N ASN A 84 18.50 -5.82 5.49
CA ASN A 84 18.73 -7.20 5.93
C ASN A 84 20.16 -7.72 5.73
N GLY A 85 21.09 -6.90 5.24
CA GLY A 85 22.49 -7.29 5.02
C GLY A 85 22.72 -8.23 3.83
N ILE A 86 21.69 -8.57 3.05
CA ILE A 86 21.80 -9.39 1.84
C ILE A 86 22.58 -8.63 0.75
N LEU A 87 22.34 -7.32 0.64
CA LEU A 87 23.03 -6.45 -0.29
C LEU A 87 23.87 -5.41 0.45
N ARG A 88 25.12 -5.22 0.02
CA ARG A 88 25.94 -4.10 0.51
C ARG A 88 25.64 -2.84 -0.29
N PRO A 89 25.52 -1.67 0.36
CA PRO A 89 25.39 -0.41 -0.35
C PRO A 89 26.68 -0.07 -1.11
N ASP A 90 26.56 0.62 -2.25
CA ASP A 90 27.71 1.10 -3.02
C ASP A 90 28.21 2.47 -2.50
N LYS A 91 27.32 3.24 -1.86
CA LYS A 91 27.63 4.47 -1.11
C LYS A 91 26.84 4.53 0.20
N GLY A 92 27.36 5.28 1.15
CA GLY A 92 26.71 5.48 2.44
C GLY A 92 26.93 4.31 3.40
N ARG A 93 26.17 4.30 4.50
CA ARG A 93 26.30 3.28 5.54
C ARG A 93 24.95 2.97 6.18
N ILE A 94 24.73 1.69 6.47
CA ILE A 94 23.63 1.20 7.30
C ILE A 94 24.24 0.67 8.60
N GLU A 95 23.69 1.09 9.73
CA GLU A 95 23.96 0.53 11.05
C GLU A 95 22.65 -0.05 11.62
N MET A 96 22.72 -1.28 12.10
CA MET A 96 21.64 -1.95 12.81
C MET A 96 22.16 -2.46 14.15
N ARG A 97 21.41 -2.25 15.23
CA ARG A 97 21.79 -2.64 16.60
C ARG A 97 20.75 -3.59 17.18
N GLY A 98 21.21 -4.77 17.58
CA GLY A 98 20.35 -5.80 18.18
C GLY A 98 19.97 -6.92 17.21
N ARG A 99 19.04 -7.78 17.66
CA ARG A 99 18.54 -8.93 16.91
C ARG A 99 17.56 -8.48 15.82
N VAL A 100 17.81 -8.88 14.58
CA VAL A 100 16.95 -8.54 13.43
C VAL A 100 16.03 -9.72 13.10
N GLY A 101 14.72 -9.51 13.25
CA GLY A 101 13.69 -10.35 12.67
C GLY A 101 13.31 -9.82 11.28
N ALA A 102 13.49 -10.60 10.22
CA ALA A 102 13.16 -10.16 8.87
C ALA A 102 12.25 -11.15 8.15
N LEU A 103 11.11 -10.65 7.66
CA LEU A 103 10.13 -11.39 6.85
C LEU A 103 10.04 -10.76 5.45
N ILE A 104 11.16 -10.75 4.74
CA ILE A 104 11.29 -10.07 3.44
C ILE A 104 11.06 -11.04 2.26
N GLU A 105 11.20 -12.35 2.49
CA GLU A 105 10.93 -13.37 1.48
C GLU A 105 10.09 -14.48 2.12
N LEU A 106 8.88 -14.68 1.59
CA LEU A 106 7.89 -15.64 2.10
C LEU A 106 8.51 -17.02 2.27
N GLY A 107 8.69 -17.46 3.51
CA GLY A 107 9.22 -18.78 3.84
C GLY A 107 10.72 -18.96 3.56
N ALA A 108 11.49 -17.89 3.40
CA ALA A 108 12.94 -17.96 3.40
C ALA A 108 13.42 -18.58 4.73
N GLY A 109 14.17 -19.68 4.63
CA GLY A 109 14.64 -20.44 5.79
C GLY A 109 13.85 -21.70 6.11
N PHE A 110 12.69 -21.94 5.47
CA PHE A 110 12.01 -23.23 5.60
C PHE A 110 12.70 -24.33 4.77
N ASN A 111 12.90 -25.48 5.41
CA ASN A 111 13.24 -26.71 4.73
C ASN A 111 11.95 -27.49 4.42
N PRO A 112 11.60 -27.72 3.13
CA PRO A 112 10.35 -28.34 2.73
C PRO A 112 10.21 -29.81 3.16
N VAL A 113 11.33 -30.49 3.45
CA VAL A 113 11.34 -31.90 3.87
C VAL A 113 11.05 -32.04 5.36
N LEU A 114 11.39 -31.03 6.16
CA LEU A 114 11.20 -31.04 7.61
C LEU A 114 9.77 -30.68 7.99
N THR A 115 9.35 -31.12 9.18
CA THR A 115 8.05 -30.77 9.75
C THR A 115 7.97 -29.28 10.11
N GLY A 116 6.77 -28.76 10.34
CA GLY A 116 6.58 -27.41 10.87
C GLY A 116 7.34 -27.22 12.19
N ARG A 117 7.27 -28.19 13.09
CA ARG A 117 7.96 -28.17 14.39
C ARG A 117 9.49 -28.08 14.26
N GLU A 118 10.08 -28.87 13.38
CA GLU A 118 11.52 -28.83 13.10
C GLU A 118 11.93 -27.51 12.44
N ASN A 119 11.07 -26.99 11.58
CA ASN A 119 11.26 -25.70 10.95
C ASN A 119 11.19 -24.52 11.92
N ILE A 120 10.42 -24.61 13.03
CA ILE A 120 10.46 -23.64 14.12
C ILE A 120 11.88 -23.57 14.71
N PHE A 121 12.54 -24.71 14.95
CA PHE A 121 13.92 -24.73 15.45
C PHE A 121 14.91 -24.12 14.46
N ASN A 122 14.83 -24.50 13.17
CA ASN A 122 15.75 -23.98 12.15
C ASN A 122 15.59 -22.46 11.96
N ASN A 123 14.37 -21.98 11.80
CA ASN A 123 14.11 -20.56 11.58
C ASN A 123 14.38 -19.75 12.85
N GLY A 124 14.04 -20.28 14.03
CA GLY A 124 14.39 -19.65 15.30
C GLY A 124 15.90 -19.43 15.42
N ALA A 125 16.72 -20.43 15.06
CA ALA A 125 18.18 -20.29 15.05
C ALA A 125 18.67 -19.23 14.03
N LEU A 126 18.08 -19.18 12.82
CA LEU A 126 18.39 -18.14 11.82
C LEU A 126 18.06 -16.74 12.31
N LEU A 127 17.02 -16.60 13.14
CA LEU A 127 16.63 -15.34 13.79
C LEU A 127 17.39 -15.07 15.10
N GLY A 128 18.39 -15.90 15.44
CA GLY A 128 19.25 -15.70 16.60
C GLY A 128 18.66 -16.17 17.93
N MET A 129 17.62 -17.00 17.92
CA MET A 129 17.10 -17.67 19.11
C MET A 129 18.00 -18.84 19.52
N SER A 130 18.23 -19.00 20.82
CA SER A 130 18.87 -20.21 21.34
C SER A 130 17.92 -21.41 21.27
N ARG A 131 18.45 -22.64 21.32
CA ARG A 131 17.61 -23.84 21.35
C ARG A 131 16.67 -23.88 22.57
N SER A 132 17.09 -23.31 23.71
CA SER A 132 16.25 -23.16 24.89
C SER A 132 15.14 -22.12 24.67
N ASP A 133 15.43 -20.99 24.01
CA ASP A 133 14.43 -19.96 23.70
C ASP A 133 13.33 -20.53 22.81
N VAL A 134 13.72 -21.32 21.80
CA VAL A 134 12.75 -21.98 20.92
C VAL A 134 11.89 -22.97 21.72
N ARG A 135 12.51 -23.79 22.58
CA ARG A 135 11.77 -24.77 23.38
C ARG A 135 10.76 -24.12 24.32
N SER A 136 11.09 -22.98 24.93
CA SER A 136 10.17 -22.29 25.83
C SER A 136 8.99 -21.63 25.11
N LYS A 137 9.12 -21.34 23.81
CA LYS A 137 8.11 -20.61 23.02
C LYS A 137 7.39 -21.45 21.98
N ILE A 138 7.73 -22.73 21.85
CA ILE A 138 7.24 -23.55 20.74
C ILE A 138 5.71 -23.66 20.76
N GLU A 139 5.11 -23.87 21.92
CA GLU A 139 3.64 -23.97 22.05
C GLU A 139 2.97 -22.63 21.71
N GLU A 140 3.50 -21.50 22.18
CA GLU A 140 3.01 -20.16 21.81
C GLU A 140 3.09 -19.91 20.30
N ILE A 141 4.17 -20.35 19.65
CA ILE A 141 4.36 -20.22 18.20
C ILE A 141 3.32 -21.06 17.44
N VAL A 142 3.08 -22.30 17.88
CA VAL A 142 2.11 -23.22 17.27
C VAL A 142 0.69 -22.66 17.44
N GLU A 143 0.30 -22.30 18.66
CA GLU A 143 -1.02 -21.72 18.96
C GLU A 143 -1.26 -20.42 18.19
N PHE A 144 -0.26 -19.53 18.13
CA PHE A 144 -0.38 -18.29 17.37
C PHE A 144 -0.58 -18.59 15.88
N SER A 145 0.12 -19.59 15.34
CA SER A 145 0.06 -19.95 13.91
C SER A 145 -1.26 -20.60 13.49
N GLU A 146 -2.03 -21.15 14.44
CA GLU A 146 -3.24 -21.94 14.20
C GLU A 146 -2.97 -23.18 13.33
N LEU A 147 -1.83 -23.85 13.57
CA LEU A 147 -1.36 -25.01 12.79
C LEU A 147 -1.19 -26.28 13.63
N ASP A 148 -1.84 -26.39 14.79
CA ASP A 148 -1.72 -27.50 15.73
C ASP A 148 -1.84 -28.88 15.05
N GLU A 149 -2.82 -29.06 14.17
CA GLU A 149 -3.05 -30.32 13.45
C GLU A 149 -1.99 -30.62 12.37
N PHE A 150 -1.32 -29.58 11.85
CA PHE A 150 -0.37 -29.69 10.75
C PHE A 150 1.09 -29.56 11.19
N ILE A 151 1.36 -29.23 12.46
CA ILE A 151 2.69 -28.82 12.90
C ILE A 151 3.74 -29.93 12.73
N ASP A 152 3.32 -31.19 12.85
CA ASP A 152 4.18 -32.36 12.67
C ASP A 152 4.14 -32.92 11.23
N SER A 153 3.49 -32.22 10.31
CA SER A 153 3.53 -32.52 8.87
C SER A 153 4.68 -31.77 8.17
N PRO A 154 5.28 -32.35 7.10
CA PRO A 154 6.27 -31.65 6.28
C PRO A 154 5.76 -30.31 5.73
N VAL A 155 6.60 -29.27 5.78
CA VAL A 155 6.25 -27.92 5.30
C VAL A 155 6.01 -27.88 3.78
N SER A 156 6.48 -28.87 3.02
CA SER A 156 6.12 -29.04 1.61
C SER A 156 4.62 -29.22 1.38
N PHE A 157 3.87 -29.73 2.36
CA PHE A 157 2.41 -29.90 2.27
C PHE A 157 1.63 -28.64 2.67
N TYR A 158 2.32 -27.61 3.18
CA TYR A 158 1.67 -26.40 3.63
C TYR A 158 1.20 -25.56 2.43
N SER A 159 0.06 -24.89 2.58
CA SER A 159 -0.30 -23.80 1.67
C SER A 159 0.67 -22.61 1.84
N SER A 160 0.66 -21.67 0.90
CA SER A 160 1.39 -20.41 1.06
C SER A 160 0.97 -19.65 2.32
N GLY A 161 -0.33 -19.66 2.64
CA GLY A 161 -0.88 -19.07 3.86
C GLY A 161 -0.33 -19.72 5.13
N MET A 162 -0.31 -21.06 5.20
CA MET A 162 0.23 -21.78 6.37
C MET A 162 1.72 -21.49 6.59
N ARG A 163 2.54 -21.51 5.53
CA ARG A 163 3.96 -21.13 5.64
C ARG A 163 4.13 -19.71 6.18
N MET A 164 3.30 -18.80 5.72
CA MET A 164 3.34 -17.41 6.14
C MET A 164 2.92 -17.22 7.59
N ARG A 165 1.84 -17.90 8.03
CA ARG A 165 1.42 -17.92 9.44
C ARG A 165 2.56 -18.40 10.32
N LEU A 166 3.16 -19.54 10.00
CA LEU A 166 4.28 -20.10 10.76
C LEU A 166 5.50 -19.16 10.78
N GLY A 167 5.89 -18.62 9.62
CA GLY A 167 7.03 -17.71 9.52
C GLY A 167 6.83 -16.44 10.34
N PHE A 168 5.62 -15.86 10.27
CA PHE A 168 5.26 -14.71 11.09
C PHE A 168 5.27 -15.04 12.58
N SER A 169 4.66 -16.15 12.99
CA SER A 169 4.66 -16.62 14.38
C SER A 169 6.07 -16.74 14.93
N ILE A 170 6.98 -17.37 14.19
CA ILE A 170 8.37 -17.54 14.64
C ILE A 170 9.06 -16.18 14.81
N ALA A 171 8.88 -15.26 13.85
CA ALA A 171 9.53 -13.95 13.88
C ALA A 171 9.03 -13.03 15.00
N VAL A 172 7.73 -13.02 15.30
CA VAL A 172 7.20 -12.18 16.39
C VAL A 172 7.47 -12.76 17.78
N HIS A 173 7.72 -14.06 17.89
CA HIS A 173 8.13 -14.71 19.13
C HIS A 173 9.67 -14.82 19.29
N SER A 174 10.47 -14.32 18.35
CA SER A 174 11.93 -14.32 18.47
C SER A 174 12.48 -13.19 19.36
N ASP A 175 11.62 -12.37 19.96
CA ASP A 175 11.94 -11.12 20.66
C ASP A 175 12.92 -10.23 19.86
N PRO A 176 12.56 -9.79 18.65
CA PRO A 176 13.44 -8.97 17.84
C PRO A 176 13.63 -7.57 18.45
N ASP A 177 14.83 -6.99 18.32
CA ASP A 177 15.06 -5.56 18.52
C ASP A 177 14.61 -4.77 17.29
N ILE A 178 14.79 -5.36 16.11
CA ILE A 178 14.45 -4.77 14.80
C ILE A 178 13.56 -5.76 14.06
N LEU A 179 12.42 -5.31 13.55
CA LEU A 179 11.50 -6.13 12.77
C LEU A 179 11.27 -5.53 11.37
N LEU A 180 11.65 -6.26 10.33
CA LEU A 180 11.46 -5.88 8.93
C LEU A 180 10.31 -6.70 8.33
N LEU A 181 9.28 -6.02 7.83
CA LEU A 181 8.06 -6.64 7.33
C LEU A 181 7.80 -6.21 5.88
N ASP A 182 7.81 -7.17 4.95
CA ASP A 182 7.52 -6.91 3.53
C ASP A 182 6.18 -7.54 3.11
N GLU A 183 5.09 -6.76 3.13
CA GLU A 183 3.75 -7.17 2.66
C GLU A 183 3.17 -8.45 3.31
N VAL A 184 3.77 -8.90 4.41
CA VAL A 184 3.45 -10.12 5.18
C VAL A 184 2.12 -10.02 5.97
N LEU A 185 1.27 -9.04 5.70
CA LEU A 185 -0.04 -8.93 6.36
C LEU A 185 -1.19 -8.96 5.34
N ALA A 186 -0.92 -9.36 4.10
CA ALA A 186 -1.91 -9.47 3.04
C ALA A 186 -2.43 -10.89 2.81
N VAL A 187 -1.86 -11.90 3.47
CA VAL A 187 -2.23 -13.31 3.29
C VAL A 187 -2.68 -13.90 4.63
N GLY A 188 -3.86 -14.50 4.63
CA GLY A 188 -4.55 -14.96 5.83
C GLY A 188 -6.02 -14.53 5.79
N ASP A 189 -6.81 -15.05 6.72
CA ASP A 189 -8.16 -14.53 6.95
C ASP A 189 -8.09 -13.25 7.81
N LEU A 190 -9.23 -12.58 7.96
CA LEU A 190 -9.34 -11.37 8.76
C LEU A 190 -8.97 -11.61 10.23
N GLY A 191 -9.25 -12.80 10.78
CA GLY A 191 -8.96 -13.14 12.17
C GLY A 191 -7.46 -13.17 12.45
N PHE A 192 -6.71 -13.91 11.64
CA PHE A 192 -5.25 -13.99 11.74
C PHE A 192 -4.58 -12.64 11.50
N ALA A 193 -5.09 -11.85 10.55
CA ALA A 193 -4.57 -10.50 10.31
C ALA A 193 -4.73 -9.60 11.55
N LEU A 194 -5.88 -9.65 12.22
CA LEU A 194 -6.10 -8.90 13.48
C LEU A 194 -5.17 -9.38 14.60
N LYS A 195 -4.95 -10.69 14.76
CA LYS A 195 -3.95 -11.25 15.68
C LYS A 195 -2.56 -10.68 15.42
N CYS A 196 -2.14 -10.62 14.14
CA CYS A 196 -0.85 -10.08 13.74
C CYS A 196 -0.71 -8.60 14.13
N TYR A 197 -1.73 -7.78 13.88
CA TYR A 197 -1.68 -6.36 14.27
C TYR A 197 -1.59 -6.20 15.78
N ASN A 198 -2.40 -6.91 16.56
CA ASN A 198 -2.34 -6.84 18.02
C ASN A 198 -0.94 -7.21 18.53
N LYS A 199 -0.32 -8.25 17.94
CA LYS A 199 1.04 -8.66 18.30
C LYS A 199 2.09 -7.62 17.92
N MET A 200 1.92 -6.96 16.79
CA MET A 200 2.79 -5.85 16.40
C MET A 200 2.62 -4.64 17.32
N ASP A 201 1.39 -4.31 17.72
CA ASP A 201 1.11 -3.23 18.67
C ASP A 201 1.80 -3.50 20.03
N GLU A 202 1.78 -4.75 20.53
CA GLU A 202 2.54 -5.18 21.71
C GLU A 202 4.06 -5.02 21.56
N LEU A 203 4.59 -5.41 20.40
CA LEU A 203 6.02 -5.39 20.11
C LEU A 203 6.53 -3.97 19.84
N GLN A 204 5.69 -3.07 19.34
CA GLN A 204 6.07 -1.73 18.88
C GLN A 204 6.84 -0.98 19.97
N GLN A 205 6.39 -1.04 21.23
CA GLN A 205 7.05 -0.35 22.34
C GLN A 205 8.50 -0.81 22.60
N LYS A 206 8.85 -2.03 22.18
CA LYS A 206 10.15 -2.67 22.45
C LYS A 206 11.01 -2.82 21.19
N THR A 207 10.47 -2.57 20.01
CA THR A 207 11.07 -2.93 18.72
C THR A 207 11.18 -1.69 17.82
N ALA A 208 12.19 -1.61 16.97
CA ALA A 208 12.19 -0.70 15.81
C ALA A 208 11.66 -1.45 14.59
N MET A 209 10.57 -0.97 14.00
CA MET A 209 9.91 -1.65 12.88
C MET A 209 10.14 -0.92 11.56
N VAL A 210 10.32 -1.68 10.47
CA VAL A 210 10.19 -1.18 9.10
C VAL A 210 9.07 -1.96 8.44
N PHE A 211 8.01 -1.25 8.07
CA PHE A 211 6.80 -1.84 7.52
C PHE A 211 6.60 -1.39 6.07
N VAL A 212 6.70 -2.35 5.14
CA VAL A 212 6.47 -2.11 3.72
C VAL A 212 5.07 -2.56 3.37
N SER A 213 4.29 -1.64 2.80
CA SER A 213 2.93 -1.93 2.37
C SER A 213 2.51 -1.04 1.20
N HIS A 214 1.68 -1.60 0.33
CA HIS A 214 0.94 -0.86 -0.68
C HIS A 214 -0.41 -0.32 -0.17
N SER A 215 -0.80 -0.63 1.07
CA SER A 215 -2.05 -0.14 1.66
C SER A 215 -1.77 1.02 2.60
N MET A 216 -2.15 2.23 2.18
CA MET A 216 -1.97 3.43 3.00
C MET A 216 -2.76 3.38 4.32
N PRO A 217 -3.98 2.80 4.40
CA PRO A 217 -4.64 2.57 5.69
C PRO A 217 -3.81 1.75 6.68
N LYS A 218 -3.12 0.71 6.21
CA LYS A 218 -2.24 -0.11 7.06
C LYS A 218 -1.04 0.70 7.53
N ILE A 219 -0.44 1.48 6.63
CA ILE A 219 0.66 2.40 6.95
C ILE A 219 0.19 3.43 7.98
N ALA A 220 -0.96 4.04 7.77
CA ALA A 220 -1.49 5.07 8.65
C ALA A 220 -1.82 4.50 10.05
N ARG A 221 -2.28 3.24 10.14
CA ARG A 221 -2.47 2.56 11.43
C ARG A 221 -1.16 2.32 12.18
N MET A 222 -0.13 1.82 11.49
CA MET A 222 1.05 1.24 12.13
C MET A 222 2.25 2.18 12.21
N ALA A 223 2.43 3.06 11.23
CA ALA A 223 3.64 3.84 11.07
C ALA A 223 3.63 5.08 11.96
N THR A 224 4.75 5.34 12.64
CA THR A 224 5.01 6.58 13.37
C THR A 224 5.78 7.60 12.52
N GLY A 225 6.35 7.15 11.40
CA GLY A 225 6.98 7.98 10.38
C GLY A 225 7.03 7.22 9.05
N ILE A 226 7.28 7.90 7.94
CA ILE A 226 7.22 7.29 6.60
C ILE A 226 8.37 7.70 5.70
N VAL A 227 8.81 6.80 4.81
CA VAL A 227 9.68 7.07 3.66
C VAL A 227 8.92 6.74 2.40
N VAL A 228 8.76 7.74 1.54
CA VAL A 228 8.15 7.63 0.22
C VAL A 228 9.26 7.53 -0.81
N MET A 229 9.37 6.36 -1.43
CA MET A 229 10.35 6.07 -2.47
C MET A 229 9.78 6.38 -3.86
N LYS A 230 10.50 7.18 -4.64
CA LYS A 230 10.24 7.44 -6.06
C LYS A 230 11.55 7.40 -6.83
N GLU A 231 11.63 6.54 -7.83
CA GLU A 231 12.81 6.42 -8.72
C GLU A 231 14.14 6.30 -7.95
N GLY A 232 14.14 5.52 -6.88
CA GLY A 232 15.30 5.28 -6.03
C GLY A 232 15.59 6.34 -4.96
N ARG A 233 14.83 7.44 -4.91
CA ARG A 233 15.04 8.53 -3.93
C ARG A 233 13.87 8.62 -2.94
N SER A 234 14.17 9.10 -1.74
CA SER A 234 13.14 9.54 -0.78
C SER A 234 12.68 10.95 -1.16
N ILE A 235 11.36 11.16 -1.21
CA ILE A 235 10.77 12.45 -1.63
C ILE A 235 10.13 13.26 -0.48
N ASN A 236 10.04 12.68 0.72
CA ASN A 236 9.37 13.29 1.87
C ASN A 236 10.36 13.53 3.04
N PRO A 237 10.96 14.72 3.16
CA PRO A 237 12.02 14.97 4.14
C PRO A 237 11.52 15.05 5.59
N SER A 238 10.24 15.35 5.81
CA SER A 238 9.63 15.46 7.15
C SER A 238 9.45 14.11 7.85
N PHE A 239 9.41 13.02 7.08
CA PHE A 239 8.95 11.70 7.51
C PHE A 239 7.53 11.68 8.11
N ASP A 240 6.75 12.76 7.95
CA ASP A 240 5.36 12.82 8.40
C ASP A 240 4.49 11.84 7.60
N VAL A 241 3.69 11.06 8.32
CA VAL A 241 2.91 9.95 7.74
C VAL A 241 1.85 10.48 6.78
N SER A 242 1.09 11.50 7.19
CA SER A 242 -0.04 12.01 6.40
C SER A 242 0.45 12.79 5.18
N GLU A 243 1.51 13.60 5.34
CA GLU A 243 2.18 14.27 4.23
C GLU A 243 2.74 13.24 3.23
N GLY A 244 3.47 12.23 3.70
CA GLY A 244 4.06 11.21 2.85
C GLY A 244 3.02 10.39 2.08
N ILE A 245 1.91 10.04 2.72
CA ILE A 245 0.77 9.39 2.05
C ILE A 245 0.20 10.32 0.96
N SER A 246 0.01 11.62 1.22
CA SER A 246 -0.47 12.55 0.18
C SER A 246 0.50 12.64 -1.00
N GLN A 247 1.81 12.78 -0.73
CA GLN A 247 2.83 12.86 -1.78
C GLN A 247 2.91 11.59 -2.63
N TYR A 248 2.75 10.41 -2.01
CA TYR A 248 2.71 9.13 -2.73
C TYR A 248 1.57 9.10 -3.77
N TYR A 249 0.39 9.61 -3.40
CA TYR A 249 -0.74 9.71 -4.32
C TYR A 249 -0.59 10.81 -5.37
N ASP A 250 -0.08 11.98 -5.00
CA ASP A 250 0.12 13.08 -5.95
C ASP A 250 1.14 12.72 -7.06
N ALA A 251 2.02 11.76 -6.79
CA ALA A 251 2.96 11.21 -7.77
C ALA A 251 2.33 10.25 -8.80
N GLN A 252 1.05 9.86 -8.65
CA GLN A 252 0.36 8.97 -9.59
C GLN A 252 -0.27 9.74 -10.75
N ASN A 253 0.04 9.31 -11.98
CA ASN A 253 -0.61 9.81 -13.19
C ASN A 253 -1.98 9.16 -13.37
N PHE A 254 -3.01 9.98 -13.60
CA PHE A 254 -4.38 9.51 -13.79
C PHE A 254 -4.57 8.87 -15.14
N THR A 255 -5.16 7.68 -15.15
CA THR A 255 -5.64 7.04 -16.38
C THR A 255 -7.17 7.04 -16.32
N PRO A 256 -7.88 7.51 -17.35
CA PRO A 256 -9.33 7.38 -17.43
C PRO A 256 -9.73 5.92 -17.21
N GLY A 257 -10.72 5.68 -16.35
CA GLY A 257 -11.19 4.33 -16.06
C GLY A 257 -11.88 3.70 -17.27
N GLN A 258 -12.04 2.38 -17.23
CA GLN A 258 -12.70 1.65 -18.32
C GLN A 258 -14.15 2.08 -18.50
N ARG A 259 -14.57 2.17 -19.76
CA ARG A 259 -15.94 2.47 -20.17
C ARG A 259 -16.58 1.21 -20.73
N TYR A 260 -17.77 0.90 -20.22
CA TYR A 260 -18.64 -0.13 -20.75
C TYR A 260 -19.99 0.49 -21.08
N GLU A 261 -20.42 0.30 -22.32
CA GLU A 261 -21.71 0.76 -22.83
C GLU A 261 -22.33 -0.42 -23.60
N SER A 262 -23.55 -0.80 -23.27
CA SER A 262 -24.21 -1.95 -23.92
C SER A 262 -24.80 -1.62 -25.29
N GLY A 263 -24.73 -0.35 -25.71
CA GLY A 263 -25.45 0.20 -26.87
C GLY A 263 -26.91 0.58 -26.58
N VAL A 264 -27.44 0.22 -25.40
CA VAL A 264 -28.77 0.69 -24.93
C VAL A 264 -28.67 2.05 -24.27
N ALA A 265 -27.58 2.29 -23.52
CA ALA A 265 -27.32 3.53 -22.81
C ALA A 265 -25.90 4.03 -23.12
N GLU A 266 -25.77 5.33 -23.40
CA GLU A 266 -24.52 6.02 -23.69
C GLU A 266 -24.40 7.26 -22.79
N LEU A 267 -23.22 7.50 -22.19
CA LEU A 267 -22.99 8.74 -21.44
C LEU A 267 -22.63 9.88 -22.40
N ILE A 268 -23.52 10.85 -22.53
CA ILE A 268 -23.28 12.05 -23.33
C ILE A 268 -22.42 13.06 -22.56
N GLY A 269 -22.68 13.23 -21.26
CA GLY A 269 -21.96 14.21 -20.46
C GLY A 269 -22.08 13.96 -18.97
N ILE A 270 -20.99 14.26 -18.26
CA ILE A 270 -20.93 14.34 -16.81
C ILE A 270 -20.16 15.61 -16.44
N ALA A 271 -20.71 16.42 -15.55
CA ALA A 271 -20.06 17.64 -15.08
C ALA A 271 -20.24 17.78 -13.56
N LEU A 272 -19.16 18.14 -12.88
CA LEU A 272 -19.18 18.58 -11.50
C LEU A 272 -19.36 20.10 -11.45
N ARG A 273 -20.17 20.59 -10.53
CA ARG A 273 -20.41 22.02 -10.32
C ARG A 273 -20.36 22.38 -8.84
N SER A 274 -19.91 23.59 -8.56
CA SER A 274 -19.99 24.20 -7.23
C SER A 274 -20.07 25.73 -7.39
N GLY A 275 -21.17 26.32 -6.91
CA GLY A 275 -21.51 27.71 -7.24
C GLY A 275 -21.56 27.91 -8.76
N GLU A 276 -20.84 28.90 -9.27
CA GLU A 276 -20.73 29.19 -10.72
C GLU A 276 -19.65 28.35 -11.44
N ARG A 277 -18.83 27.59 -10.70
CA ARG A 277 -17.72 26.82 -11.28
C ARG A 277 -18.22 25.49 -11.82
N SER A 278 -17.69 25.07 -12.98
CA SER A 278 -17.98 23.76 -13.57
C SER A 278 -16.69 23.05 -14.01
N SER A 279 -16.67 21.73 -13.86
CA SER A 279 -15.56 20.89 -14.27
C SER A 279 -15.39 20.88 -15.79
N GLN A 280 -14.15 20.95 -16.25
CA GLN A 280 -13.79 20.71 -17.64
C GLN A 280 -13.43 19.24 -17.83
N ALA A 281 -13.79 18.66 -18.99
CA ALA A 281 -13.46 17.28 -19.31
C ALA A 281 -11.95 17.02 -19.18
N GLY A 282 -11.60 15.94 -18.49
CA GLY A 282 -10.21 15.54 -18.26
C GLY A 282 -9.44 16.38 -17.24
N LYS A 283 -10.07 17.36 -16.58
CA LYS A 283 -9.45 18.13 -15.49
C LYS A 283 -10.03 17.74 -14.12
N ILE A 284 -9.19 17.85 -13.10
CA ILE A 284 -9.57 17.63 -11.71
C ILE A 284 -10.35 18.86 -11.23
N PHE A 285 -11.55 18.63 -10.70
CA PHE A 285 -12.37 19.70 -10.14
C PHE A 285 -12.00 19.94 -8.68
N ALA A 286 -11.58 21.16 -8.31
CA ALA A 286 -11.21 21.47 -6.93
C ALA A 286 -12.44 21.91 -6.11
N LEU A 287 -12.56 21.36 -4.90
CA LEU A 287 -13.62 21.61 -3.93
C LEU A 287 -13.03 21.92 -2.54
N SER A 288 -13.75 22.72 -1.76
CA SER A 288 -13.45 22.98 -0.34
C SER A 288 -14.51 22.35 0.57
N GLU A 289 -14.20 22.13 1.86
CA GLU A 289 -15.08 21.43 2.82
C GLU A 289 -16.51 22.01 2.94
N GLU A 290 -16.67 23.32 2.78
CA GLU A 290 -17.96 24.01 2.92
C GLU A 290 -18.79 24.06 1.63
N GLU A 291 -18.24 23.58 0.52
CA GLU A 291 -18.86 23.71 -0.79
C GLU A 291 -19.87 22.59 -1.08
N THR A 292 -21.00 22.96 -1.68
CA THR A 292 -21.96 22.00 -2.23
C THR A 292 -21.45 21.48 -3.56
N LEU A 293 -21.47 20.16 -3.73
CA LEU A 293 -21.15 19.49 -5.00
C LEU A 293 -22.45 19.15 -5.74
N LYS A 294 -22.59 19.67 -6.96
CA LYS A 294 -23.61 19.24 -7.90
C LYS A 294 -23.00 18.38 -8.99
N ILE A 295 -23.69 17.31 -9.37
CA ILE A 295 -23.27 16.36 -10.39
C ILE A 295 -24.36 16.33 -11.45
N ASP A 296 -24.08 16.92 -12.61
CA ASP A 296 -24.97 16.93 -13.76
C ASP A 296 -24.62 15.75 -14.68
N LEU A 297 -25.63 14.95 -15.01
CA LEU A 297 -25.51 13.77 -15.85
C LEU A 297 -26.45 13.90 -17.04
N THR A 298 -25.98 13.50 -18.22
CA THR A 298 -26.81 13.35 -19.42
C THR A 298 -26.51 12.00 -20.07
N ILE A 299 -27.51 11.14 -20.10
CA ILE A 299 -27.45 9.79 -20.66
C ILE A 299 -28.43 9.70 -21.83
N LYS A 300 -27.99 9.11 -22.93
CA LYS A 300 -28.85 8.79 -24.07
C LYS A 300 -29.31 7.35 -23.98
N LEU A 301 -30.62 7.14 -24.03
CA LEU A 301 -31.25 5.82 -24.08
C LEU A 301 -31.74 5.54 -25.50
N HIS A 302 -31.29 4.44 -26.09
CA HIS A 302 -31.67 3.99 -27.43
C HIS A 302 -32.98 3.19 -27.46
N ARG A 303 -33.47 2.75 -26.29
CA ARG A 303 -34.80 2.15 -26.11
C ARG A 303 -35.36 2.50 -24.73
N PRO A 304 -36.67 2.33 -24.51
CA PRO A 304 -37.23 2.46 -23.16
C PRO A 304 -36.61 1.44 -22.18
N VAL A 305 -36.43 1.87 -20.93
CA VAL A 305 -35.86 1.07 -19.83
C VAL A 305 -36.87 1.03 -18.69
N GLN A 306 -37.31 -0.17 -18.28
CA GLN A 306 -38.50 -0.31 -17.43
C GLN A 306 -38.25 -0.05 -15.94
N ASN A 307 -37.20 -0.65 -15.38
CA ASN A 307 -36.80 -0.46 -13.99
C ASN A 307 -35.33 -0.03 -13.93
N PRO A 308 -35.03 1.23 -14.29
CA PRO A 308 -33.68 1.73 -14.33
C PRO A 308 -33.16 1.98 -12.93
N LYS A 309 -31.92 1.57 -12.70
CA LYS A 309 -31.21 1.75 -11.44
C LYS A 309 -29.88 2.45 -11.70
N LEU A 310 -29.90 3.75 -11.46
CA LEU A 310 -28.75 4.65 -11.55
C LEU A 310 -28.03 4.68 -10.20
N TRP A 311 -26.71 4.52 -10.23
CA TRP A 311 -25.87 4.60 -9.06
C TRP A 311 -24.55 5.31 -9.37
N LEU A 312 -24.07 6.03 -8.37
CA LEU A 312 -22.76 6.66 -8.30
C LEU A 312 -22.02 6.08 -7.11
N VAL A 313 -20.81 5.59 -7.31
CA VAL A 313 -19.92 5.18 -6.22
C VAL A 313 -18.77 6.17 -6.14
N PHE A 314 -18.60 6.75 -4.95
CA PHE A 314 -17.48 7.62 -4.63
C PHE A 314 -16.32 6.76 -4.17
N LEU A 315 -15.20 6.95 -4.85
CA LEU A 315 -13.99 6.19 -4.67
C LEU A 315 -12.90 7.10 -4.10
N ASP A 316 -12.18 6.57 -3.12
CA ASP A 316 -10.98 7.23 -2.61
C ASP A 316 -9.80 7.06 -3.58
N ARG A 317 -8.65 7.60 -3.17
CA ARG A 317 -7.40 7.52 -3.93
C ARG A 317 -6.92 6.07 -4.19
N GLU A 318 -7.38 5.08 -3.42
CA GLU A 318 -7.08 3.64 -3.62
C GLU A 318 -8.16 2.91 -4.43
N GLN A 319 -9.11 3.63 -5.03
CA GLN A 319 -10.28 3.06 -5.72
C GLN A 319 -11.19 2.23 -4.80
N ARG A 320 -11.21 2.54 -3.50
CA ARG A 320 -12.13 1.92 -2.54
C ARG A 320 -13.40 2.77 -2.45
N GLY A 321 -14.54 2.12 -2.58
CA GLY A 321 -15.84 2.74 -2.36
C GLY A 321 -15.99 3.20 -0.92
N PHE A 322 -16.24 4.49 -0.70
CA PHE A 322 -16.51 5.03 0.64
C PHE A 322 -17.91 5.63 0.76
N ALA A 323 -18.57 5.93 -0.36
CA ALA A 323 -19.97 6.34 -0.38
C ALA A 323 -20.63 5.89 -1.69
N GLU A 324 -21.95 5.68 -1.64
CA GLU A 324 -22.78 5.38 -2.80
C GLU A 324 -24.01 6.28 -2.79
N VAL A 325 -24.35 6.80 -3.96
CA VAL A 325 -25.64 7.45 -4.22
C VAL A 325 -26.35 6.61 -5.26
N GLY A 326 -27.46 6.00 -4.89
CA GLY A 326 -28.28 5.21 -5.79
C GLY A 326 -29.74 5.56 -5.66
N ASN A 327 -30.57 5.02 -6.54
CA ASN A 327 -32.02 5.19 -6.45
C ASN A 327 -32.70 4.20 -5.47
N PHE A 328 -32.01 3.80 -4.40
CA PHE A 328 -32.53 2.91 -3.35
C PHE A 328 -33.69 3.58 -2.57
N ASP A 329 -33.66 4.90 -2.40
CA ASP A 329 -34.64 5.66 -1.63
C ASP A 329 -35.81 6.23 -2.47
N LYS A 330 -36.24 5.53 -3.53
CA LYS A 330 -37.41 5.88 -4.36
C LYS A 330 -37.32 7.21 -5.14
N PHE A 331 -36.14 7.72 -5.45
CA PHE A 331 -35.97 8.96 -6.24
C PHE A 331 -36.57 8.88 -7.68
N HIS A 332 -36.67 7.66 -8.25
CA HIS A 332 -37.42 7.40 -9.47
C HIS A 332 -37.93 5.95 -9.47
N SER A 333 -39.24 5.77 -9.53
CA SER A 333 -39.91 4.46 -9.51
C SER A 333 -40.69 4.17 -10.80
N GLY A 334 -40.23 4.71 -11.93
CA GLY A 334 -40.92 4.55 -13.23
C GLY A 334 -39.96 4.29 -14.40
N PRO A 335 -40.52 3.84 -15.54
CA PRO A 335 -39.75 3.58 -16.74
C PRO A 335 -39.17 4.87 -17.33
N LEU A 336 -37.96 4.78 -17.87
CA LEU A 336 -37.35 5.84 -18.68
C LEU A 336 -37.68 5.62 -20.16
N SER A 337 -38.19 6.65 -20.82
CA SER A 337 -38.43 6.63 -22.26
C SER A 337 -37.13 6.67 -23.05
N GLN A 338 -37.20 6.24 -24.31
CA GLN A 338 -36.12 6.45 -25.27
C GLN A 338 -35.87 7.95 -25.45
N GLY A 339 -34.59 8.36 -25.52
CA GLY A 339 -34.20 9.76 -25.70
C GLY A 339 -33.08 10.20 -24.76
N LEU A 340 -32.97 11.51 -24.54
CA LEU A 340 -32.01 12.08 -23.59
C LEU A 340 -32.64 12.13 -22.21
N PHE A 341 -31.95 11.55 -21.24
CA PHE A 341 -32.26 11.62 -19.82
C PHE A 341 -31.18 12.45 -19.13
N SER A 342 -31.60 13.53 -18.48
CA SER A 342 -30.72 14.38 -17.68
C SER A 342 -31.16 14.36 -16.22
N CYS A 343 -30.20 14.24 -15.32
CA CYS A 343 -30.43 14.38 -13.88
C CYS A 343 -29.30 15.16 -13.22
N SER A 344 -29.65 15.86 -12.14
CA SER A 344 -28.70 16.58 -11.29
C SER A 344 -28.79 15.99 -9.88
N ILE A 345 -27.64 15.66 -9.32
CA ILE A 345 -27.50 15.18 -7.94
C ILE A 345 -26.79 16.25 -7.14
N GLU A 346 -27.37 16.65 -6.01
CA GLU A 346 -26.82 17.68 -5.13
C GLU A 346 -26.42 17.07 -3.79
N LEU A 347 -25.15 17.26 -3.42
CA LEU A 347 -24.57 16.78 -2.17
C LEU A 347 -24.14 17.97 -1.34
N GLU A 348 -24.88 18.22 -0.27
CA GLU A 348 -24.57 19.27 0.68
C GLU A 348 -23.40 18.86 1.59
N ARG A 349 -22.40 19.74 1.71
CA ARG A 349 -21.29 19.64 2.67
C ARG A 349 -20.57 18.29 2.66
N LEU A 350 -19.73 18.08 1.65
CA LEU A 350 -18.81 16.95 1.60
C LEU A 350 -17.70 17.14 2.64
N SER A 351 -17.93 16.58 3.83
CA SER A 351 -16.95 16.57 4.92
C SER A 351 -15.92 15.48 4.65
N LEU A 352 -15.08 15.71 3.63
CA LEU A 352 -14.07 14.79 3.16
C LEU A 352 -12.68 15.31 3.51
N ASN A 353 -11.78 14.38 3.79
CA ASN A 353 -10.36 14.65 3.96
C ASN A 353 -9.77 15.34 2.71
N PRO A 354 -8.72 16.16 2.86
CA PRO A 354 -7.95 16.68 1.73
C PRO A 354 -7.43 15.53 0.86
N GLY A 355 -7.81 15.52 -0.40
CA GLY A 355 -8.09 14.25 -1.05
C GLY A 355 -8.29 14.37 -2.53
N LEU A 356 -7.72 13.47 -3.34
CA LEU A 356 -8.27 13.21 -4.65
C LEU A 356 -9.32 12.10 -4.54
N TYR A 357 -10.40 12.26 -5.27
CA TYR A 357 -11.52 11.35 -5.30
C TYR A 357 -11.97 11.16 -6.74
N SER A 358 -12.62 10.03 -7.01
CA SER A 358 -13.28 9.79 -8.28
C SER A 358 -14.70 9.29 -8.08
N ILE A 359 -15.52 9.48 -9.11
CA ILE A 359 -16.90 9.02 -9.11
C ILE A 359 -17.06 8.00 -10.22
N THR A 360 -17.43 6.78 -9.88
CA THR A 360 -17.85 5.76 -10.84
C THR A 360 -19.35 5.84 -11.02
N LEU A 361 -19.79 5.81 -12.28
CA LEU A 361 -21.18 5.83 -12.66
C LEU A 361 -21.60 4.46 -13.19
N GLY A 362 -22.81 4.02 -12.84
CA GLY A 362 -23.45 2.90 -13.53
C GLY A 362 -24.95 3.04 -13.65
N LEU A 363 -25.48 2.46 -14.72
CA LEU A 363 -26.91 2.28 -14.97
C LEU A 363 -27.15 0.80 -15.30
N HIS A 364 -28.15 0.22 -14.65
CA HIS A 364 -28.62 -1.12 -14.96
C HIS A 364 -30.14 -1.17 -15.03
N GLU A 365 -30.66 -2.16 -15.74
CA GLU A 365 -32.08 -2.49 -15.79
C GLU A 365 -32.32 -3.75 -14.96
N GLU A 366 -33.19 -3.66 -13.97
CA GLU A 366 -33.65 -4.80 -13.20
C GLU A 366 -34.84 -5.47 -13.90
N ALA A 367 -34.64 -6.69 -14.37
CA ALA A 367 -35.69 -7.51 -14.97
C ALA A 367 -35.92 -8.78 -14.13
N VAL A 368 -37.02 -9.48 -14.40
CA VAL A 368 -37.31 -10.80 -13.79
C VAL A 368 -36.18 -11.81 -14.05
N SER A 369 -35.51 -11.69 -15.20
CA SER A 369 -34.35 -12.50 -15.59
C SER A 369 -33.04 -12.09 -14.93
N GLY A 370 -33.02 -11.02 -14.12
CA GLY A 370 -31.84 -10.55 -13.39
C GLY A 370 -31.40 -9.13 -13.76
N ARG A 371 -30.21 -8.76 -13.25
CA ARG A 371 -29.60 -7.43 -13.40
C ARG A 371 -28.88 -7.32 -14.75
N HIS A 372 -29.34 -6.42 -15.62
CA HIS A 372 -28.71 -6.16 -16.92
C HIS A 372 -27.93 -4.85 -16.88
N GLN A 373 -26.60 -4.90 -16.94
CA GLN A 373 -25.77 -3.69 -16.97
C GLN A 373 -25.94 -2.97 -18.31
N LEU A 374 -26.36 -1.70 -18.28
CA LEU A 374 -26.54 -0.88 -19.49
C LEU A 374 -25.35 0.07 -19.73
N LEU A 375 -24.83 0.65 -18.65
CA LEU A 375 -23.73 1.62 -18.67
C LEU A 375 -22.86 1.40 -17.43
N ARG A 376 -21.54 1.40 -17.56
CA ARG A 376 -20.61 1.47 -16.44
C ARG A 376 -19.37 2.25 -16.85
N ILE A 377 -19.12 3.37 -16.19
CA ILE A 377 -17.94 4.20 -16.44
C ILE A 377 -17.17 4.30 -15.14
N GLN A 378 -16.05 3.57 -15.07
CA GLN A 378 -15.14 3.64 -13.94
C GLN A 378 -14.47 5.00 -13.90
N SER A 379 -14.45 5.63 -12.72
CA SER A 379 -13.80 6.93 -12.49
C SER A 379 -14.14 7.95 -13.59
N ALA A 380 -15.44 8.14 -13.82
CA ALA A 380 -15.99 9.01 -14.87
C ALA A 380 -15.53 10.46 -14.73
N VAL A 381 -15.40 10.94 -13.48
CA VAL A 381 -14.92 12.26 -13.12
C VAL A 381 -14.06 12.19 -11.86
N TYR A 382 -13.16 13.17 -11.74
CA TYR A 382 -12.27 13.33 -10.60
C TYR A 382 -12.48 14.69 -9.95
N PHE A 383 -12.39 14.72 -8.62
CA PHE A 383 -12.38 15.96 -7.85
C PHE A 383 -11.34 15.90 -6.75
N LYS A 384 -10.82 17.07 -6.37
CA LYS A 384 -9.85 17.24 -5.29
C LYS A 384 -10.46 18.08 -4.18
N MET A 385 -10.51 17.53 -2.98
CA MET A 385 -10.83 18.26 -1.76
C MET A 385 -9.57 18.96 -1.27
N ASN A 386 -9.68 20.27 -1.07
CA ASN A 386 -8.68 21.11 -0.44
C ASN A 386 -9.07 21.36 1.02
N GLY A 387 -8.08 21.36 1.91
CA GLY A 387 -8.26 21.68 3.31
C GLY A 387 -6.96 21.51 4.09
N ASP A 388 -6.92 22.09 5.28
CA ASP A 388 -5.72 22.12 6.13
C ASP A 388 -5.70 20.97 7.15
N LYS A 389 -6.84 20.32 7.37
CA LYS A 389 -7.00 19.24 8.36
C LYS A 389 -6.81 17.87 7.71
N GLN A 390 -5.80 17.13 8.15
CA GLN A 390 -5.56 15.76 7.67
C GLN A 390 -6.03 14.75 8.72
N GLY A 391 -7.04 13.95 8.39
CA GLY A 391 -7.49 12.80 9.17
C GLY A 391 -6.98 11.47 8.59
N TRP A 392 -7.34 10.35 9.22
CA TRP A 392 -6.90 9.00 8.83
C TRP A 392 -7.81 8.32 7.78
N VAL A 393 -9.05 8.79 7.61
CA VAL A 393 -10.09 8.17 6.76
C VAL A 393 -10.73 9.19 5.82
N PRO A 394 -11.31 8.76 4.67
CA PRO A 394 -11.86 9.68 3.67
C PRO A 394 -12.92 10.66 4.18
N ILE A 395 -13.76 10.24 5.13
CA ILE A 395 -14.86 11.05 5.67
C ILE A 395 -14.45 11.61 7.04
N GLN A 396 -14.57 12.93 7.21
CA GLN A 396 -14.51 13.59 8.50
C GLN A 396 -15.93 13.92 8.94
N LEU A 397 -16.36 13.48 10.13
CA LEU A 397 -17.67 13.86 10.63
C LEU A 397 -17.59 15.22 11.35
N PRO A 398 -18.47 16.18 11.02
CA PRO A 398 -18.53 17.43 11.75
C PRO A 398 -18.93 17.16 13.20
N THR A 399 -18.16 17.67 14.15
CA THR A 399 -18.34 17.40 15.59
C THR A 399 -18.27 18.68 16.41
N ARG A 400 -18.99 18.69 17.54
CA ARG A 400 -18.91 19.73 18.57
C ARG A 400 -18.41 19.09 19.86
N TRP A 401 -17.29 19.57 20.37
CA TRP A 401 -16.72 19.09 21.63
C TRP A 401 -17.29 19.92 22.77
N GLN A 402 -17.88 19.27 23.76
CA GLN A 402 -18.30 19.90 25.01
C GLN A 402 -17.34 19.43 26.10
N PHE A 403 -16.64 20.37 26.71
CA PHE A 403 -15.81 20.11 27.88
C PHE A 403 -16.59 20.54 29.12
N PRO A 404 -16.49 19.78 30.24
CA PRO A 404 -17.18 20.09 31.48
C PRO A 404 -16.76 21.42 32.10
#